data_AF-A0A356IAV5-F1
#
_entry.id   AF-A0A356IAV5-F1
#
_cell.length_a   1.000
_cell.length_b   1.000
_cell.length_c   1.000
_cell.angle_alpha   90.00
_cell.angle_beta   90.00
_cell.angle_gamma   90.00
#
_symmetry.space_group_name_H-M   'P 1'
#
loop_
_entity.id
_entity.type
_entity.pdbx_description
1 polymer ?
#
loop_
_entity_poly.entity_id
_entity_poly.type
_entity_poly.pdbx_seq_one_letter_code
_entity_poly.pdbx_strand_id
1 'polypeptide(L)'
;SQLASLTIVSKRSIDGEIWTTRLFGQEMTRIYKMVEETDGIEAVLIGLDGRILVTSGLSEKVLAGKERVSDSLGSPSRGGFGARVTSDVASGASAL
;
A
#
# COMPACT_ATOMS: atom_id res chain seq x y z
N SER A 1 13.40 -11.93 10.80
CA SER A 1 12.88 -10.94 9.85
C SER A 1 12.02 -9.93 10.59
N GLN A 2 12.21 -8.65 10.29
CA GLN A 2 11.43 -7.52 10.81
C GLN A 2 10.29 -7.11 9.85
N LEU A 3 9.90 -8.00 8.93
CA LEU A 3 8.86 -7.77 7.94
C LEU A 3 7.47 -7.96 8.58
N ALA A 4 6.63 -6.93 8.52
CA ALA A 4 5.24 -6.99 8.94
C ALA A 4 4.34 -7.54 7.81
N SER A 5 4.56 -7.08 6.58
CA SER A 5 3.81 -7.56 5.42
C SER A 5 4.63 -7.54 4.14
N LEU A 6 4.30 -8.47 3.24
CA LEU A 6 4.78 -8.52 1.86
C LEU A 6 3.58 -8.54 0.93
N THR A 7 3.55 -7.62 -0.02
CA THR A 7 2.60 -7.63 -1.12
C THR A 7 3.36 -7.78 -2.43
N ILE A 8 3.03 -8.83 -3.20
CA ILE A 8 3.57 -9.03 -4.55
C ILE A 8 2.54 -8.56 -5.57
N VAL A 9 2.97 -7.72 -6.50
CA VAL A 9 2.18 -7.31 -7.67
C VAL A 9 2.71 -8.09 -8.87
N SER A 10 1.81 -8.77 -9.57
CA SER A 10 2.15 -9.58 -10.73
C SER A 10 0.97 -9.64 -11.69
N LYS A 11 1.22 -9.99 -12.95
CA LYS A 11 0.16 -10.11 -13.97
C LYS A 11 -0.75 -11.31 -13.72
N ARG A 12 -0.24 -12.39 -13.13
CA ARG A 12 -0.99 -13.63 -12.84
C ARG A 12 -1.00 -13.87 -11.35
N SER A 13 -2.18 -14.06 -10.76
CA SER A 13 -2.33 -14.26 -9.31
C SER A 13 -1.46 -15.38 -8.74
N ILE A 14 -1.27 -16.46 -9.50
CA ILE A 14 -0.44 -17.59 -9.11
C ILE A 14 1.03 -17.21 -8.90
N ASP A 15 1.56 -16.27 -9.68
CA ASP A 15 2.94 -15.81 -9.53
C ASP A 15 3.07 -15.05 -8.20
N GLY A 16 2.06 -14.24 -7.84
CA GLY A 16 1.96 -13.58 -6.54
C GLY A 16 2.02 -14.57 -5.37
N GLU A 17 1.21 -15.63 -5.39
CA GLU A 17 1.16 -16.65 -4.33
C GLU A 17 2.48 -17.43 -4.19
N ILE A 18 3.10 -17.78 -5.32
CA ILE A 18 4.40 -18.46 -5.35
C ILE A 18 5.45 -17.60 -4.66
N TRP A 19 5.49 -16.31 -4.99
CA TRP A 19 6.54 -15.41 -4.49
C TRP A 19 6.30 -14.95 -3.05
N THR A 20 5.05 -14.74 -2.61
CA THR A 20 4.79 -14.44 -1.19
C THR A 20 5.24 -15.61 -0.30
N THR A 21 4.94 -16.85 -0.67
CA THR A 21 5.35 -18.04 0.09
C THR A 21 6.86 -18.23 0.11
N ARG A 22 7.54 -17.97 -1.02
CA ARG A 22 9.00 -18.09 -1.11
C ARG A 22 9.74 -17.03 -0.28
N LEU A 23 9.21 -15.81 -0.21
CA LEU A 23 9.95 -14.65 0.27
C LEU A 23 9.54 -14.18 1.67
N PHE A 24 8.29 -14.41 2.08
CA PHE A 24 7.83 -13.95 3.39
C PHE A 24 8.66 -14.56 4.52
N GLY A 25 9.05 -13.73 5.49
CA GLY A 25 9.92 -14.14 6.60
C GLY A 25 11.42 -14.07 6.31
N GLN A 26 11.85 -13.75 5.08
CA GLN A 26 13.25 -13.41 4.80
C GLN A 26 13.57 -11.95 5.17
N GLU A 27 14.85 -11.57 5.09
CA GLU A 27 15.30 -10.19 5.33
C GLU A 27 14.81 -9.22 4.25
N MET A 28 14.34 -8.03 4.64
CA MET A 28 13.69 -7.07 3.74
C MET A 28 14.59 -6.66 2.57
N THR A 29 15.89 -6.46 2.81
CA THR A 29 16.86 -6.08 1.78
C THR A 29 17.10 -7.20 0.77
N ARG A 30 17.04 -8.46 1.22
CA ARG A 30 17.17 -9.63 0.34
C ARG A 30 15.93 -9.79 -0.53
N ILE A 31 14.74 -9.65 0.05
CA ILE A 31 13.47 -9.68 -0.68
C ILE A 31 13.46 -8.59 -1.76
N TYR A 32 13.77 -7.34 -1.37
CA TYR A 32 13.81 -6.20 -2.27
C TYR A 32 14.71 -6.46 -3.48
N LYS A 33 15.97 -6.86 -3.25
CA LYS A 33 16.92 -7.16 -4.34
C LYS A 33 16.43 -8.28 -5.25
N MET A 34 15.92 -9.37 -4.67
CA MET A 34 15.44 -10.52 -5.45
C MET A 34 14.26 -10.14 -6.35
N VAL A 35 13.34 -9.31 -5.85
CA VAL A 35 12.19 -8.85 -6.64
C VAL A 35 12.66 -7.89 -7.75
N GLU A 36 13.54 -6.93 -7.46
CA GLU A 36 14.12 -6.04 -8.50
C GLU A 36 14.84 -6.79 -9.62
N GLU A 37 15.43 -7.95 -9.31
CA GLU A 37 16.13 -8.80 -10.29
C GLU A 37 15.18 -9.81 -10.99
N THR A 38 13.92 -9.91 -10.58
CA THR A 38 12.97 -10.88 -11.12
C THR A 38 11.94 -10.19 -12.00
N ASP A 39 12.06 -10.39 -13.31
CA ASP A 39 11.10 -9.85 -14.27
C ASP A 39 9.65 -10.32 -14.01
N GLY A 40 8.71 -9.40 -14.20
CA GLY A 40 7.28 -9.69 -14.17
C GLY A 40 6.63 -9.67 -12.79
N ILE A 41 7.41 -9.36 -11.74
CA ILE A 41 6.89 -9.12 -10.39
C ILE A 41 7.43 -7.82 -9.80
N GLU A 42 6.65 -7.23 -8.90
CA GLU A 42 7.01 -6.06 -8.11
C GLU A 42 6.56 -6.27 -6.66
N ALA A 43 7.05 -5.48 -5.72
CA ALA A 43 6.70 -5.65 -4.31
C ALA A 43 6.56 -4.34 -3.51
N VAL A 44 5.67 -4.41 -2.52
CA VAL A 44 5.62 -3.49 -1.38
C VAL A 44 5.94 -4.28 -0.12
N LEU A 45 6.94 -3.80 0.63
CA LEU A 45 7.38 -4.39 1.89
C LEU A 45 7.11 -3.40 3.01
N ILE A 46 6.46 -3.85 4.07
CA ILE A 46 6.22 -3.04 5.27
C ILE A 46 6.97 -3.68 6.43
N GLY A 47 7.85 -2.92 7.08
CA GLY A 47 8.56 -3.33 8.29
C GLY A 47 7.70 -3.13 9.54
N LEU A 48 8.00 -3.89 10.59
CA LEU A 48 7.37 -3.74 11.92
C LEU A 48 7.64 -2.36 12.55
N ASP A 49 8.69 -1.68 12.10
CA ASP A 49 9.05 -0.31 12.47
C ASP A 49 8.34 0.77 11.63
N GLY A 50 7.43 0.37 10.74
CA GLY A 50 6.68 1.26 9.86
C GLY A 50 7.44 1.72 8.61
N ARG A 51 8.67 1.24 8.38
CA ARG A 51 9.38 1.53 7.11
C ARG A 51 8.69 0.82 5.95
N ILE A 52 8.59 1.52 4.82
CA ILE A 52 8.03 0.96 3.58
C ILE A 52 9.14 0.95 2.53
N LEU A 53 9.35 -0.21 1.90
CA LEU A 53 10.17 -0.34 0.69
C LEU A 53 9.26 -0.69 -0.47
N VAL A 54 9.44 -0.01 -1.59
CA VAL A 54 8.65 -0.20 -2.81
C VAL A 54 9.63 -0.40 -3.95
N THR A 55 9.42 -1.43 -4.76
CA THR A 55 10.25 -1.66 -5.94
C THR A 55 10.04 -0.61 -7.02
N SER A 56 11.04 -0.45 -7.88
CA SER A 56 11.14 0.65 -8.83
C SER A 56 9.92 0.76 -9.75
N GLY A 57 9.35 -0.36 -10.21
CA GLY A 57 8.16 -0.37 -11.07
C GLY A 57 6.86 0.09 -10.41
N LEU A 58 6.84 0.27 -9.08
CA LEU A 58 5.69 0.75 -8.31
C LEU A 58 5.89 2.14 -7.71
N SER A 59 7.08 2.74 -7.84
CA SER A 59 7.45 3.99 -7.15
C SER A 59 6.54 5.18 -7.49
N GLU A 60 6.00 5.25 -8.72
CA GLU A 60 5.05 6.29 -9.13
C GLU A 60 3.58 5.90 -8.94
N LYS A 61 3.31 4.65 -8.56
CA LYS A 61 1.96 4.08 -8.46
C LYS A 61 1.48 3.92 -7.01
N VAL A 62 2.41 3.98 -6.06
CA VAL A 62 2.13 3.83 -4.64
C VAL A 62 2.15 5.21 -3.98
N LEU A 63 0.99 5.65 -3.51
CA LEU A 63 0.90 6.85 -2.67
C LEU A 63 1.14 6.44 -1.22
N ALA A 64 2.31 6.81 -0.67
CA ALA A 64 2.57 6.68 0.75
C ALA A 64 1.87 7.83 1.50
N GLY A 65 0.61 7.60 1.91
CA GLY A 65 -0.12 8.50 2.79
C GLY A 65 0.55 8.59 4.18
N LYS A 66 0.63 9.80 4.75
CA LYS A 66 1.04 9.99 6.15
C LYS A 66 -0.12 9.82 7.15
N GLU A 67 -1.35 9.76 6.66
CA GLU A 67 -2.56 9.79 7.48
C GLU A 67 -2.99 8.36 7.84
N ARG A 68 -3.13 8.08 9.14
CA ARG A 68 -3.73 6.82 9.58
C ARG A 68 -5.24 6.97 9.45
N VAL A 69 -5.91 5.97 8.90
CA VAL A 69 -7.39 5.94 8.80
C VAL A 69 -8.06 6.11 10.18
N SER A 70 -7.37 5.79 11.28
CA SER A 70 -7.81 6.08 12.65
C SER A 70 -7.97 7.56 12.97
N ASP A 71 -7.20 8.42 12.31
CA ASP A 71 -7.16 9.85 12.55
C ASP A 71 -8.34 10.55 11.84
N SER A 72 -8.81 9.97 10.73
CA SER A 72 -9.95 10.45 9.93
C SER A 72 -11.29 9.85 10.39
N LEU A 73 -11.29 8.65 10.96
CA LEU A 73 -12.46 8.07 11.64
C LEU A 73 -12.52 8.67 13.05
N GLY A 74 -13.08 9.88 13.16
CA GLY A 74 -13.33 10.53 14.44
C GLY A 74 -13.93 9.53 15.44
N SER A 75 -13.36 9.47 16.65
CA SER A 75 -13.84 8.58 17.70
C SER A 75 -15.36 8.70 17.80
N PRO A 76 -16.14 7.60 17.86
CA PRO A 76 -17.57 7.69 18.00
C PRO A 76 -17.87 8.33 19.36
N SER A 77 -18.04 9.65 19.38
CA SER A 77 -18.56 10.36 20.52
C SER A 77 -19.96 9.80 20.74
N ARG A 78 -20.11 9.03 21.82
CA ARG A 78 -21.42 8.60 22.32
C ARG A 78 -22.27 9.85 22.55
N GLY A 79 -23.12 10.18 21.59
CA GLY A 79 -24.11 11.24 21.72
C GLY A 79 -24.38 11.97 20.41
N GLY A 80 -25.61 11.85 19.94
CA GLY A 80 -26.21 12.88 19.09
C GLY A 80 -26.22 12.59 17.59
N PHE A 81 -27.38 12.13 17.14
CA PHE A 81 -27.96 12.33 15.81
C PHE A 81 -27.44 13.59 15.09
N GLY A 82 -26.86 13.46 13.89
CA GLY A 82 -26.43 14.62 13.10
C GLY A 82 -25.69 14.26 11.82
N ALA A 83 -26.36 14.44 10.69
CA ALA A 83 -25.79 14.33 9.35
C ALA A 83 -24.53 15.20 9.19
N ARG A 84 -23.51 14.69 8.49
CA ARG A 84 -22.52 15.54 7.83
C ARG A 84 -22.49 15.22 6.34
N VAL A 85 -23.09 16.14 5.58
CA VAL A 85 -22.83 16.37 4.17
C VAL A 85 -21.42 16.95 4.09
N THR A 86 -20.53 16.35 3.29
CA THR A 86 -19.29 17.01 2.89
C THR A 86 -19.39 17.30 1.40
N SER A 87 -19.78 18.54 1.08
CA SER A 87 -19.44 19.17 -0.19
C SER A 87 -17.92 19.32 -0.27
N ASP A 88 -17.31 18.82 -1.33
CA ASP A 88 -16.40 19.59 -2.20
C ASP A 88 -15.71 18.67 -3.22
N VAL A 89 -16.18 18.72 -4.47
CA VAL A 89 -15.31 18.71 -5.65
C VAL A 89 -15.82 19.81 -6.57
N ALA A 90 -15.17 20.97 -6.50
CA ALA A 90 -15.25 21.99 -7.53
C ALA A 90 -14.14 21.77 -8.56
N SER A 91 -14.48 22.11 -9.81
CA SER A 91 -13.61 22.44 -10.93
C SER A 91 -13.19 21.31 -11.89
N GLY A 92 -13.75 21.36 -13.10
CA GLY A 92 -13.12 20.72 -14.26
C GLY A 92 -13.97 20.54 -15.52
N ALA A 93 -14.15 21.62 -16.28
CA ALA A 93 -14.14 21.66 -17.75
C ALA A 93 -15.38 21.28 -18.61
N SER A 94 -15.77 22.29 -19.41
CA SER A 94 -16.01 22.24 -20.87
C SER A 94 -17.40 21.90 -21.40
N ALA A 95 -18.04 22.90 -22.01
CA ALA A 95 -18.57 22.81 -23.38
C ALA A 95 -19.00 24.21 -23.89
N LEU A 96 -18.27 24.67 -24.91
CA LEU A 96 -18.63 25.59 -26.00
C LEU A 96 -19.06 27.03 -25.67
#